data_AF-A0A482XFR0-F1
#
_entry.id   AF-A0A482XFR0-F1
#
_cell.length_a   1.000
_cell.length_b   1.000
_cell.length_c   1.000
_cell.angle_alpha   90.00
_cell.angle_beta   90.00
_cell.angle_gamma   90.00
#
_symmetry.space_group_name_H-M   'P 1'
#
loop_
_entity.id
_entity.type
_entity.pdbx_description
1 polymer ?
#
loop_
_entity_poly.entity_id
_entity_poly.type
_entity_poly.pdbx_seq_one_letter_code
_entity_poly.pdbx_strand_id
1 'polypeptide(L)'
;MKQVEIEHSNLRDRLEGIVSGIFSVYEKEDEANCTEKEKEDEASSSDEKEKEDNNFYSLFLARVNDNNRAVEIHAKKQNQIMAQFFYWRKKSPDKFLVLAHQEAIQIFQVEDGDEETEAATDLKVSAVETIVKAFAWGQWDAIHQSLYFIHYRKPIHRVEGETQPDETQLAPTLSALQFHKDMPHETVLNIPLNLPGMEGTKNEDVCRTYENDAVPLRVHDCSLDVTVVSDSKGILCICHHYLYQPVKPATTEVMDESNTVHFAYSVTLLHHGHVIHCNIPGIPFSQASTLRPTFTMYNDQHLLVYCPDVFIHMLDIGQSHEPSCHILLGNDQLAASSELASSRLVSLLHSGGNGNKDVDEQLLLNLCSLHVVKLAVANRQLIDAYKRPDALLDNKLSILHYFLVHAAEPDVVAELVYLFFSYKEWVELIEVNDEESIGIATIRNNCWSLLPNNRWIWI
;
A
#
# COMPACT_ATOMS: atom_id res chain seq x y z
N MET A 1 -19.04 -43.41 4.67
CA MET A 1 -18.89 -41.94 4.69
C MET A 1 -17.40 -41.67 4.77
N LYS A 2 -16.79 -41.30 3.63
CA LYS A 2 -15.36 -41.05 3.51
C LYS A 2 -15.08 -39.61 3.96
N GLN A 3 -14.24 -39.48 4.97
CA GLN A 3 -13.55 -38.25 5.35
C GLN A 3 -12.54 -37.96 4.23
N VAL A 4 -12.63 -36.78 3.62
CA VAL A 4 -11.60 -36.28 2.70
C VAL A 4 -10.71 -35.37 3.55
N GLU A 5 -9.54 -35.90 3.92
CA GLU A 5 -8.39 -35.09 4.34
C GLU A 5 -8.00 -34.20 3.16
N ILE A 6 -8.08 -32.88 3.35
CA ILE A 6 -7.47 -31.90 2.44
C ILE A 6 -6.20 -31.41 3.15
N GLU A 7 -5.09 -31.48 2.43
CA GLU A 7 -3.71 -31.28 2.86
C GLU A 7 -3.48 -29.91 3.55
N HIS A 8 -3.29 -29.94 4.87
CA HIS A 8 -2.85 -28.79 5.67
C HIS A 8 -1.36 -28.43 5.50
N SER A 9 -0.57 -29.22 4.77
CA SER A 9 0.86 -28.99 4.55
C SER A 9 1.15 -27.80 3.63
N ASN A 10 0.32 -27.58 2.61
CA ASN A 10 0.54 -26.54 1.59
C ASN A 10 0.34 -25.11 2.10
N LEU A 11 -0.43 -24.91 3.19
CA LEU A 11 -0.65 -23.57 3.75
C LEU A 11 0.54 -23.12 4.63
N ARG A 12 1.23 -24.07 5.26
CA ARG A 12 2.39 -23.80 6.13
C ARG A 12 3.57 -23.29 5.31
N ASP A 13 3.87 -23.95 4.18
CA ASP A 13 4.94 -23.53 3.26
C ASP A 13 4.65 -22.17 2.58
N ARG A 14 3.36 -21.82 2.41
CA ARG A 14 2.94 -20.52 1.83
C ARG A 14 2.91 -19.39 2.85
N LEU A 15 2.73 -19.68 4.14
CA LEU A 15 2.78 -18.72 5.24
C LEU A 15 4.19 -18.56 5.81
N GLU A 16 5.10 -19.52 5.63
CA GLU A 16 6.51 -19.39 6.08
C GLU A 16 7.23 -18.20 5.44
N GLY A 17 6.79 -17.71 4.28
CA GLY A 17 7.30 -16.49 3.66
C GLY A 17 6.82 -15.17 4.30
N ILE A 18 5.76 -15.20 5.12
CA ILE A 18 5.15 -14.02 5.76
C ILE A 18 5.26 -14.11 7.30
N VAL A 19 5.35 -15.31 7.87
CA VAL A 19 5.14 -15.58 9.31
C VAL A 19 6.42 -16.01 10.05
N SER A 20 7.59 -16.09 9.41
CA SER A 20 8.85 -16.43 10.13
C SER A 20 9.42 -15.29 10.99
N GLY A 21 8.60 -14.31 11.36
CA GLY A 21 8.96 -13.19 12.23
C GLY A 21 7.75 -12.73 13.03
N ILE A 22 7.22 -13.58 13.91
CA ILE A 22 6.33 -13.11 14.98
C ILE A 22 7.22 -12.34 15.96
N PHE A 23 7.23 -11.01 15.83
CA PHE A 23 7.83 -10.12 16.82
C PHE A 23 6.82 -9.92 17.95
N SER A 24 7.17 -10.33 19.17
CA SER A 24 6.47 -9.85 20.35
C SER A 24 7.00 -8.46 20.69
N VAL A 25 6.21 -7.41 20.43
CA VAL A 25 6.42 -6.12 21.06
C VAL A 25 5.96 -6.27 22.51
N TYR A 26 6.92 -6.34 23.44
CA TYR A 26 6.60 -6.23 24.86
C TYR A 26 6.53 -4.75 25.22
N GLU A 27 5.31 -4.23 25.38
CA GLU A 27 5.11 -3.06 26.25
C GLU A 27 5.42 -3.51 27.68
N LYS A 28 6.46 -2.93 28.26
CA LYS A 28 6.77 -3.14 29.66
C LYS A 28 6.21 -1.94 30.42
N GLU A 29 5.05 -2.11 31.03
CA GLU A 29 4.59 -1.21 32.08
C GLU A 29 5.55 -1.32 33.26
N ASP A 30 6.25 -0.24 33.59
CA ASP A 30 7.10 -0.18 34.77
C ASP A 30 6.21 -0.20 36.03
N GLU A 31 6.00 -1.38 36.62
CA GLU A 31 5.45 -1.51 37.97
C GLU A 31 6.44 -0.92 38.98
N ALA A 32 6.25 0.37 39.29
CA ALA A 32 6.92 1.04 40.40
C ALA A 32 6.37 0.51 41.73
N ASN A 33 7.04 -0.52 42.25
CA ASN A 33 6.88 -1.00 43.62
C ASN A 33 7.38 0.08 44.61
N CYS A 34 6.48 0.75 45.34
CA CYS A 34 6.84 1.60 46.46
C CYS A 34 5.86 1.44 47.63
N THR A 35 6.38 0.81 48.68
CA THR A 35 5.87 0.63 50.04
C THR A 35 5.03 1.77 50.60
N GLU A 36 3.86 1.40 51.13
CA GLU A 36 2.98 2.20 51.98
C GLU A 36 3.72 2.78 53.19
N LYS A 37 3.69 4.11 53.31
CA LYS A 37 3.67 4.80 54.61
C LYS A 37 2.75 6.00 54.53
N GLU A 38 1.67 5.93 55.30
CA GLU A 38 0.70 6.99 55.55
C GLU A 38 1.35 8.21 56.25
N LYS A 39 1.00 9.43 55.80
CA LYS A 39 0.36 10.48 56.64
C LYS A 39 0.10 11.79 55.87
N GLU A 40 -1.20 12.09 55.75
CA GLU A 40 -1.92 13.37 55.91
C GLU A 40 -1.16 14.72 55.78
N ASP A 41 -1.60 15.51 54.80
CA ASP A 41 -2.29 16.82 54.93
C ASP A 41 -1.82 17.99 54.04
N GLU A 42 -2.85 18.59 53.42
CA GLU A 42 -3.03 19.96 52.90
C GLU A 42 -2.47 20.41 51.54
N ALA A 43 -3.42 20.97 50.78
CA ALA A 43 -3.40 21.40 49.40
C ALA A 43 -2.53 22.64 49.11
N SER A 44 -1.84 22.64 47.96
CA SER A 44 -1.80 23.82 47.09
C SER A 44 -1.32 23.48 45.66
N SER A 45 -2.15 23.90 44.70
CA SER A 45 -1.85 24.43 43.36
C SER A 45 -0.86 23.73 42.42
N SER A 46 -1.43 23.30 41.28
CA SER A 46 -0.92 23.48 39.91
C SER A 46 0.50 22.99 39.61
N ASP A 47 0.59 21.82 38.99
CA ASP A 47 1.31 21.60 37.73
C ASP A 47 1.14 20.11 37.37
N GLU A 48 -0.01 19.76 36.77
CA GLU A 48 -0.10 18.54 35.98
C GLU A 48 0.70 18.79 34.69
N LYS A 49 2.02 18.66 34.80
CA LYS A 49 2.83 18.33 33.63
C LYS A 49 2.35 16.97 33.18
N GLU A 50 1.61 16.94 32.09
CA GLU A 50 1.44 15.75 31.26
C GLU A 50 2.81 15.05 31.19
N LYS A 51 2.91 13.86 31.78
CA LYS A 51 4.05 13.00 31.53
C LYS A 51 3.96 12.67 30.05
N GLU A 52 4.79 13.29 29.23
CA GLU A 52 5.09 12.75 27.91
C GLU A 52 5.63 11.34 28.14
N ASP A 53 4.76 10.34 27.94
CA ASP A 53 5.15 8.96 27.82
C ASP A 53 6.07 8.88 26.58
N ASN A 54 7.37 9.03 26.85
CA ASN A 54 8.40 8.91 25.83
C ASN A 54 8.46 7.43 25.43
N ASN A 55 7.63 7.06 24.46
CA ASN A 55 7.63 5.73 23.87
C ASN A 55 8.94 5.52 23.10
N PHE A 56 9.58 4.37 23.34
CA PHE A 56 10.82 3.98 22.66
C PHE A 56 10.66 2.64 21.97
N TYR A 57 11.24 2.53 20.78
CA TYR A 57 11.41 1.30 20.02
C TYR A 57 12.76 0.67 20.33
N SER A 58 12.78 -0.62 20.62
CA SER A 58 13.98 -1.45 20.74
C SER A 58 13.88 -2.64 19.81
N LEU A 59 15.00 -3.07 19.24
CA LEU A 59 15.08 -4.25 18.40
C LEU A 59 15.75 -5.40 19.15
N PHE A 60 15.06 -6.52 19.23
CA PHE A 60 15.57 -7.75 19.82
C PHE A 60 15.66 -8.85 18.77
N LEU A 61 16.70 -9.67 18.88
CA LEU A 61 16.85 -10.90 18.12
C LEU A 61 16.81 -12.08 19.06
N ALA A 62 15.93 -13.04 18.77
CA ALA A 62 15.83 -14.27 19.52
C ALA A 62 16.07 -15.47 18.59
N ARG A 63 16.80 -16.47 19.09
CA ARG A 63 16.80 -17.80 18.47
C ARG A 63 15.59 -18.54 18.99
N VAL A 64 14.73 -19.02 18.09
CA VAL A 64 13.60 -19.88 18.47
C VAL A 64 14.13 -21.25 18.87
N ASN A 65 14.36 -21.43 20.17
CA ASN A 65 14.77 -22.68 20.82
C ASN A 65 14.09 -22.79 22.19
N ASP A 66 14.21 -23.93 22.88
CA ASP A 66 13.51 -24.16 24.15
C ASP A 66 13.82 -23.14 25.27
N ASN A 67 14.89 -22.34 25.12
CA ASN A 67 15.34 -21.36 26.12
C ASN A 67 15.03 -19.89 25.76
N ASN A 68 14.43 -19.60 24.59
CA ASN A 68 13.90 -18.29 24.15
C ASN A 68 14.64 -17.06 24.73
N ARG A 69 15.96 -16.98 24.53
CA ARG A 69 16.74 -15.79 24.92
C ARG A 69 16.75 -14.77 23.78
N ALA A 70 16.24 -13.58 24.08
CA ALA A 70 16.29 -12.44 23.18
C ALA A 70 17.49 -11.54 23.53
N VAL A 71 18.24 -11.11 22.52
CA VAL A 71 19.37 -10.21 22.62
C VAL A 71 18.97 -8.86 22.02
N GLU A 72 19.15 -7.76 22.75
CA GLU A 72 18.95 -6.42 22.19
C GLU A 72 20.07 -6.10 21.19
N ILE A 73 19.70 -5.85 19.94
CA ILE A 73 20.65 -5.60 18.85
C ILE A 73 20.75 -4.12 18.52
N HIS A 74 19.71 -3.36 18.83
CA HIS A 74 19.66 -1.94 18.52
C HIS A 74 19.18 -1.17 19.74
N ALA A 75 19.90 -0.10 20.08
CA ALA A 75 19.56 0.76 21.19
C ALA A 75 18.18 1.40 21.01
N LYS A 76 17.53 1.72 22.13
CA LYS A 76 16.26 2.44 22.21
C LYS A 76 16.25 3.68 21.32
N LYS A 77 15.26 3.76 20.43
CA LYS A 77 15.00 4.91 19.54
C LYS A 77 13.62 5.48 19.79
N GLN A 78 13.46 6.78 19.57
CA GLN A 78 12.13 7.42 19.59
C GLN A 78 11.37 7.22 18.28
N ASN A 79 12.07 6.79 17.23
CA ASN A 79 11.54 6.57 15.90
C ASN A 79 11.31 5.08 15.64
N GLN A 80 10.30 4.75 14.82
CA GLN A 80 9.96 3.36 14.49
C GLN A 80 11.17 2.63 13.90
N ILE A 81 11.34 1.39 14.35
CA ILE A 81 12.33 0.44 13.84
C ILE A 81 11.58 -0.74 13.23
N MET A 82 11.92 -1.08 11.99
CA MET A 82 11.46 -2.29 11.29
C MET A 82 12.67 -3.15 10.96
N ALA A 83 12.55 -4.47 11.12
CA ALA A 83 13.60 -5.40 10.75
C ALA A 83 13.06 -6.56 9.91
N GLN A 84 13.83 -7.01 8.92
CA GLN A 84 13.40 -8.06 8.00
C GLN A 84 14.56 -8.91 7.49
N PHE A 85 14.44 -10.23 7.60
CA PHE A 85 15.45 -11.16 7.11
C PHE A 85 15.44 -11.26 5.59
N PHE A 86 16.63 -11.44 5.02
CA PHE A 86 16.75 -11.86 3.61
C PHE A 86 16.33 -13.32 3.47
N TYR A 87 15.59 -13.63 2.41
CA TYR A 87 15.14 -15.00 2.14
C TYR A 87 16.13 -15.70 1.21
N TRP A 88 17.27 -16.13 1.75
CA TRP A 88 18.26 -16.91 1.00
C TRP A 88 18.23 -18.37 1.43
N ARG A 89 18.17 -19.28 0.45
CA ARG A 89 18.34 -20.72 0.72
C ARG A 89 19.76 -20.98 1.25
N LYS A 90 19.83 -21.10 2.58
CA LYS A 90 20.89 -21.58 3.48
C LYS A 90 22.32 -21.49 2.96
N LYS A 91 23.04 -20.47 3.43
CA LYS A 91 24.40 -20.56 4.00
C LYS A 91 24.52 -19.42 5.02
N SER A 92 24.97 -19.72 6.24
CA SER A 92 25.42 -18.70 7.17
C SER A 92 26.56 -17.90 6.50
N PRO A 93 26.69 -16.60 6.79
CA PRO A 93 25.99 -15.85 7.83
C PRO A 93 24.58 -15.39 7.42
N ASP A 94 23.67 -15.33 8.39
CA ASP A 94 22.33 -14.79 8.16
C ASP A 94 22.39 -13.27 8.11
N LYS A 95 21.64 -12.68 7.18
CA LYS A 95 21.56 -11.23 7.03
C LYS A 95 20.12 -10.77 7.21
N PHE A 96 19.96 -9.58 7.75
CA PHE A 96 18.68 -8.89 7.81
C PHE A 96 18.85 -7.38 7.64
N LEU A 97 17.79 -6.74 7.19
CA LEU A 97 17.68 -5.30 7.09
C LEU A 97 17.10 -4.72 8.38
N VAL A 98 17.61 -3.57 8.78
CA VAL A 98 17.05 -2.72 9.83
C VAL A 98 16.80 -1.35 9.24
N LEU A 99 15.55 -0.89 9.32
CA LEU A 99 15.09 0.42 8.89
C LEU A 99 14.72 1.21 10.14
N ALA A 100 15.50 2.25 10.47
CA ALA A 100 15.21 3.17 11.56
C ALA A 100 14.76 4.52 10.97
N HIS A 101 13.48 4.88 11.14
CA HIS A 101 12.86 6.03 10.49
C HIS A 101 13.65 7.33 10.70
N GLN A 102 13.88 8.08 9.61
CA GLN A 102 14.68 9.32 9.57
C GLN A 102 16.16 9.19 9.97
N GLU A 103 16.62 7.98 10.28
CA GLU A 103 17.99 7.73 10.73
C GLU A 103 18.78 6.94 9.69
N ALA A 104 18.52 5.66 9.50
CA ALA A 104 19.35 4.84 8.62
C ALA A 104 18.66 3.56 8.18
N ILE A 105 19.11 3.05 7.04
CA ILE A 105 18.87 1.68 6.63
C ILE A 105 20.20 0.94 6.68
N GLN A 106 20.21 -0.17 7.39
CA GLN A 106 21.41 -0.94 7.69
C GLN A 106 21.20 -2.42 7.41
N ILE A 107 22.26 -3.09 6.98
CA ILE A 107 22.34 -4.55 6.84
C ILE A 107 23.10 -5.07 8.05
N PHE A 108 22.46 -5.95 8.81
CA PHE A 108 23.08 -6.68 9.90
C PHE A 108 23.44 -8.08 9.42
N GLN A 109 24.63 -8.54 9.81
CA GLN A 109 25.09 -9.90 9.61
C GLN A 109 25.23 -10.59 10.96
N VAL A 110 24.61 -11.76 11.09
CA VAL A 110 24.63 -12.57 12.31
C VAL A 110 25.22 -13.93 12.03
N GLU A 111 26.08 -14.35 12.96
CA GLU A 111 26.75 -15.63 12.96
C GLU A 111 26.40 -16.38 14.24
N ASP A 112 26.40 -17.71 14.12
CA ASP A 112 26.34 -18.58 15.28
C ASP A 112 27.64 -18.42 16.08
N GLY A 113 27.53 -18.30 17.40
CA GLY A 113 28.71 -18.26 18.28
C GLY A 113 29.53 -19.55 18.21
N ASP A 114 30.84 -19.46 18.44
CA ASP A 114 31.77 -20.60 18.38
C ASP A 114 31.35 -21.74 19.34
N GLU A 115 31.18 -22.95 18.79
CA GLU A 115 30.76 -24.17 19.51
C GLU A 115 31.74 -24.61 20.62
N GLU A 116 32.96 -24.07 20.67
CA GLU A 116 34.03 -24.52 21.58
C GLU A 116 33.92 -23.98 23.02
N THR A 117 33.05 -23.01 23.27
CA THR A 117 32.83 -22.45 24.62
C THR A 117 31.46 -22.87 25.14
N GLU A 118 31.30 -23.23 26.42
CA GLU A 118 29.98 -23.52 27.01
C GLU A 118 28.98 -22.33 26.95
N ALA A 119 29.44 -21.16 26.47
CA ALA A 119 28.64 -20.00 26.05
C ALA A 119 28.20 -20.02 24.56
N ALA A 120 28.34 -21.15 23.86
CA ALA A 120 28.07 -21.39 22.43
C ALA A 120 26.60 -21.20 21.98
N THR A 121 25.75 -20.59 22.81
CA THR A 121 24.33 -20.38 22.49
C THR A 121 23.99 -18.94 22.11
N ASP A 122 24.93 -18.00 22.23
CA ASP A 122 24.65 -16.58 21.99
C ASP A 122 24.85 -16.19 20.52
N LEU A 123 23.79 -15.63 19.92
CA LEU A 123 23.82 -15.01 18.58
C LEU A 123 24.74 -13.78 18.61
N LYS A 124 25.66 -13.68 17.65
CA LYS A 124 26.59 -12.55 17.57
C LYS A 124 26.38 -11.77 16.27
N VAL A 125 26.21 -10.46 16.39
CA VAL A 125 26.29 -9.54 15.25
C VAL A 125 27.75 -9.44 14.83
N SER A 126 28.09 -9.96 13.64
CA SER A 126 29.46 -9.97 13.13
C SER A 126 29.78 -8.74 12.29
N ALA A 127 28.79 -8.16 11.61
CA ALA A 127 28.95 -6.94 10.81
C ALA A 127 27.67 -6.10 10.74
N VAL A 128 27.85 -4.78 10.57
CA VAL A 128 26.78 -3.81 10.30
C VAL A 128 27.23 -2.89 9.17
N GLU A 129 26.45 -2.84 8.08
CA GLU A 129 26.69 -1.97 6.93
C GLU A 129 25.56 -0.93 6.84
N THR A 130 25.88 0.36 6.73
CA THR A 130 24.88 1.40 6.49
C THR A 130 24.75 1.69 5.00
N ILE A 131 23.59 1.40 4.42
CA ILE A 131 23.31 1.56 2.98
C ILE A 131 22.55 2.85 2.67
N VAL A 132 21.78 3.38 3.63
CA VAL A 132 21.09 4.66 3.53
C VAL A 132 21.24 5.42 4.85
N LYS A 133 21.57 6.71 4.78
CA LYS A 133 21.89 7.57 5.95
C LYS A 133 20.74 8.40 6.51
N ALA A 134 19.62 8.47 5.81
CA ALA A 134 18.38 9.12 6.24
C ALA A 134 17.32 8.82 5.18
N PHE A 135 16.11 8.54 5.60
CA PHE A 135 14.96 8.29 4.72
C PHE A 135 13.68 8.69 5.44
N ALA A 136 12.67 9.13 4.68
CA ALA A 136 11.37 9.56 5.18
C ALA A 136 10.29 8.48 5.06
N TRP A 137 10.51 7.50 4.19
CA TRP A 137 9.61 6.37 4.00
C TRP A 137 10.38 5.18 3.43
N GLY A 138 9.97 3.95 3.77
CA GLY A 138 10.56 2.73 3.26
C GLY A 138 9.57 1.57 3.23
N GLN A 139 9.65 0.73 2.21
CA GLN A 139 8.86 -0.49 2.05
C GLN A 139 9.76 -1.64 1.61
N TRP A 140 9.63 -2.77 2.29
CA TRP A 140 10.30 -4.00 1.89
C TRP A 140 9.39 -4.89 1.04
N ASP A 141 9.92 -5.33 -0.10
CA ASP A 141 9.33 -6.37 -0.94
C ASP A 141 10.12 -7.67 -0.77
N ALA A 142 9.52 -8.61 -0.05
CA ALA A 142 10.11 -9.92 0.21
C ALA A 142 10.15 -10.83 -1.03
N ILE A 143 9.28 -10.64 -2.02
CA ILE A 143 9.24 -11.49 -3.23
C ILE A 143 10.46 -11.20 -4.08
N HIS A 144 10.66 -9.93 -4.40
CA HIS A 144 11.73 -9.49 -5.29
C HIS A 144 13.01 -9.11 -4.53
N GLN A 145 13.03 -9.31 -3.20
CA GLN A 145 14.12 -8.93 -2.30
C GLN A 145 14.57 -7.49 -2.60
N SER A 146 13.59 -6.59 -2.64
CA SER A 146 13.76 -5.20 -3.08
C SER A 146 13.30 -4.25 -1.99
N LEU A 147 14.07 -3.19 -1.77
CA LEU A 147 13.77 -2.14 -0.81
C LEU A 147 13.44 -0.87 -1.57
N TYR A 148 12.22 -0.39 -1.43
CA TYR A 148 11.81 0.92 -1.89
C TYR A 148 11.93 1.93 -0.75
N PHE A 149 12.45 3.12 -1.01
CA PHE A 149 12.57 4.15 0.02
C PHE A 149 12.58 5.56 -0.56
N ILE A 150 12.06 6.50 0.20
CA ILE A 150 12.05 7.93 -0.12
C ILE A 150 13.09 8.63 0.73
N HIS A 151 13.95 9.39 0.07
CA HIS A 151 14.94 10.24 0.71
C HIS A 151 14.98 11.60 0.01
N TYR A 152 15.52 12.59 0.70
CA TYR A 152 15.60 13.96 0.23
C TYR A 152 17.01 14.21 -0.33
N ARG A 153 17.09 14.51 -1.63
CA ARG A 153 18.36 14.85 -2.30
C ARG A 153 18.27 16.19 -2.98
N LYS A 154 19.44 16.81 -3.20
CA LYS A 154 19.52 18.00 -4.05
C LYS A 154 19.10 17.60 -5.47
N PRO A 155 18.20 18.37 -6.13
CA PRO A 155 17.79 18.12 -7.50
C PRO A 155 19.03 18.03 -8.40
N ILE A 156 19.08 16.99 -9.25
CA ILE A 156 20.22 16.78 -10.16
C ILE A 156 19.99 17.50 -11.51
N HIS A 157 18.80 18.05 -11.77
CA HIS A 157 18.48 18.62 -13.09
C HIS A 157 18.99 20.05 -13.30
N ARG A 158 20.03 20.13 -14.15
CA ARG A 158 20.33 21.25 -15.04
C ARG A 158 19.53 21.06 -16.33
N VAL A 159 18.36 21.67 -16.45
CA VAL A 159 17.74 21.89 -17.77
C VAL A 159 18.16 23.28 -18.22
N GLU A 160 18.79 23.41 -19.40
CA GLU A 160 19.15 24.72 -19.96
C GLU A 160 17.88 25.55 -20.18
N GLY A 161 17.67 26.55 -19.32
CA GLY A 161 16.56 27.51 -19.45
C GLY A 161 15.77 27.77 -18.16
N GLU A 162 15.92 26.95 -17.13
CA GLU A 162 15.27 27.19 -15.83
C GLU A 162 16.12 28.09 -14.93
N THR A 163 15.48 29.04 -14.25
CA THR A 163 16.07 29.82 -13.15
C THR A 163 16.74 28.87 -12.17
N GLN A 164 17.96 29.20 -11.72
CA GLN A 164 18.73 28.35 -10.81
C GLN A 164 17.83 27.80 -9.69
N PRO A 165 17.67 26.47 -9.56
CA PRO A 165 17.00 25.93 -8.38
C PRO A 165 17.80 26.37 -7.16
N ASP A 166 17.09 26.88 -6.15
CA ASP A 166 17.69 27.29 -4.89
C ASP A 166 18.51 26.09 -4.34
N GLU A 167 19.85 26.22 -4.25
CA GLU A 167 20.78 25.12 -3.93
C GLU A 167 20.52 24.46 -2.55
N THR A 168 19.61 25.06 -1.79
CA THR A 168 19.17 24.63 -0.47
C THR A 168 17.92 23.74 -0.50
N GLN A 169 17.19 23.64 -1.62
CA GLN A 169 15.94 22.87 -1.67
C GLN A 169 16.24 21.40 -1.98
N LEU A 170 15.96 20.52 -1.03
CA LEU A 170 15.99 19.08 -1.26
C LEU A 170 14.66 18.66 -1.88
N ALA A 171 14.70 17.80 -2.89
CA ALA A 171 13.54 17.20 -3.52
C ALA A 171 13.39 15.74 -3.04
N PRO A 172 12.16 15.28 -2.78
CA PRO A 172 11.92 13.88 -2.47
C PRO A 172 12.22 13.02 -3.69
N THR A 173 12.92 11.91 -3.46
CA THR A 173 13.34 10.96 -4.49
C THR A 173 12.98 9.56 -4.02
N LEU A 174 12.23 8.81 -4.85
CA LEU A 174 12.00 7.39 -4.65
C LEU A 174 13.18 6.62 -5.24
N SER A 175 13.80 5.80 -4.42
CA SER A 175 14.85 4.88 -4.84
C SER A 175 14.46 3.44 -4.54
N ALA A 176 15.02 2.52 -5.32
CA ALA A 176 14.90 1.09 -5.06
C ALA A 176 16.28 0.43 -5.08
N LEU A 177 16.56 -0.38 -4.05
CA LEU A 177 17.70 -1.29 -4.01
C LEU A 177 17.23 -2.71 -4.21
N GLN A 178 17.82 -3.41 -5.17
CA GLN A 178 17.61 -4.84 -5.36
C GLN A 178 18.75 -5.61 -4.69
N PHE A 179 18.40 -6.61 -3.88
CA PHE A 179 19.35 -7.43 -3.15
C PHE A 179 19.55 -8.78 -3.80
N HIS A 180 20.81 -9.15 -3.93
CA HIS A 180 21.24 -10.40 -4.54
C HIS A 180 21.90 -11.29 -3.49
N LYS A 181 21.85 -12.60 -3.70
CA LYS A 181 22.43 -13.58 -2.77
C LYS A 181 23.96 -13.47 -2.67
N ASP A 182 24.61 -13.45 -3.84
CA ASP A 182 26.06 -13.58 -3.96
C ASP A 182 26.73 -12.32 -4.55
N MET A 183 25.94 -11.26 -4.78
CA MET A 183 26.40 -10.00 -5.36
C MET A 183 26.02 -8.83 -4.44
N PRO A 184 26.76 -7.70 -4.50
CA PRO A 184 26.33 -6.47 -3.87
C PRO A 184 24.92 -6.08 -4.31
N HIS A 185 24.20 -5.37 -3.43
CA HIS A 185 22.94 -4.76 -3.81
C HIS A 185 23.17 -3.71 -4.91
N GLU A 186 22.20 -3.52 -5.77
CA GLU A 186 22.26 -2.53 -6.85
C GLU A 186 21.08 -1.56 -6.78
N THR A 187 21.30 -0.34 -7.26
CA THR A 187 20.21 0.65 -7.38
C THR A 187 19.49 0.43 -8.70
N VAL A 188 18.22 -0.01 -8.63
CA VAL A 188 17.39 -0.29 -9.82
C VAL A 188 16.40 0.83 -10.14
N LEU A 189 16.14 1.73 -9.19
CA LEU A 189 15.28 2.88 -9.38
C LEU A 189 15.86 4.09 -8.63
N ASN A 190 15.77 5.26 -9.26
CA ASN A 190 16.05 6.54 -8.61
C ASN A 190 15.34 7.67 -9.36
N ILE A 191 14.11 7.96 -8.97
CA ILE A 191 13.23 8.92 -9.64
C ILE A 191 12.81 10.04 -8.69
N PRO A 192 12.76 11.30 -9.16
CA PRO A 192 12.16 12.38 -8.39
C PRO A 192 10.67 12.09 -8.18
N LEU A 193 10.17 12.36 -6.98
CA LEU A 193 8.75 12.28 -6.67
C LEU A 193 8.13 13.67 -6.65
N ASN A 194 6.99 13.81 -7.30
CA ASN A 194 6.12 14.98 -7.19
C ASN A 194 4.79 14.50 -6.63
N LEU A 195 4.73 14.27 -5.31
CA LEU A 195 3.48 13.89 -4.64
C LEU A 195 2.87 15.10 -3.93
N PRO A 196 1.54 15.29 -4.01
CA PRO A 196 0.84 16.30 -3.22
C PRO A 196 1.19 16.17 -1.73
N GLY A 197 1.48 17.28 -1.06
CA GLY A 197 1.81 17.28 0.38
C GLY A 197 3.30 17.06 0.72
N MET A 198 4.16 16.80 -0.26
CA MET A 198 5.62 16.68 -0.04
C MET A 198 6.42 17.98 -0.20
N GLU A 199 5.73 19.11 -0.41
CA GLU A 199 6.37 20.41 -0.61
C GLU A 199 6.94 20.98 0.70
N GLY A 200 8.25 20.84 0.89
CA GLY A 200 9.04 21.85 1.62
C GLY A 200 8.89 21.95 3.14
N THR A 201 8.40 20.92 3.84
CA THR A 201 8.46 20.86 5.32
C THR A 201 9.89 20.69 5.80
N LYS A 202 10.65 21.78 5.76
CA LYS A 202 12.05 21.85 6.21
C LYS A 202 12.21 21.87 7.73
N ASN A 203 11.15 21.98 8.54
CA ASN A 203 11.29 22.20 10.00
C ASN A 203 10.01 21.95 10.83
N GLU A 204 9.08 21.09 10.40
CA GLU A 204 7.93 20.73 11.26
C GLU A 204 8.25 19.47 12.05
N ASP A 205 7.78 19.42 13.29
CA ASP A 205 8.06 18.36 14.26
C ASP A 205 7.92 16.99 13.62
N VAL A 206 8.94 16.14 13.81
CA VAL A 206 8.94 14.75 13.33
C VAL A 206 7.64 14.10 13.80
N CYS A 207 6.76 13.75 12.87
CA CYS A 207 5.56 13.03 13.22
C CYS A 207 5.96 11.63 13.69
N ARG A 208 6.04 11.45 15.01
CA ARG A 208 6.36 10.17 15.68
C ARG A 208 5.11 9.35 15.96
N THR A 209 4.03 9.65 15.25
CA THR A 209 2.81 8.88 15.30
C THR A 209 2.92 7.77 14.27
N TYR A 210 3.15 6.56 14.75
CA TYR A 210 3.25 5.38 13.93
C TYR A 210 2.00 4.53 14.07
N GLU A 211 1.61 3.87 12.98
CA GLU A 211 0.52 2.91 13.03
C GLU A 211 0.93 1.68 13.85
N ASN A 212 0.03 1.22 14.73
CA ASN A 212 0.22 0.00 15.50
C ASN A 212 -0.15 -1.23 14.65
N ASP A 213 0.76 -1.59 13.74
CA ASP A 213 0.63 -2.77 12.89
C ASP A 213 1.39 -3.96 13.48
N ALA A 214 0.72 -5.11 13.56
CA ALA A 214 1.33 -6.34 14.06
C ALA A 214 2.51 -6.83 13.19
N VAL A 215 2.49 -6.50 11.89
CA VAL A 215 3.55 -6.81 10.93
C VAL A 215 3.84 -5.57 10.09
N PRO A 216 4.72 -4.66 10.54
CA PRO A 216 5.08 -3.49 9.77
C PRO A 216 5.93 -3.93 8.57
N LEU A 217 5.38 -3.85 7.36
CA LEU A 217 6.13 -4.02 6.11
C LEU A 217 6.64 -2.69 5.54
N ARG A 218 6.26 -1.59 6.21
CA ARG A 218 6.55 -0.22 5.82
C ARG A 218 6.95 0.57 7.05
N VAL A 219 7.91 1.47 6.85
CA VAL A 219 8.25 2.55 7.78
C VAL A 219 7.83 3.83 7.11
N HIS A 220 6.94 4.60 7.73
CA HIS A 220 6.37 5.80 7.10
C HIS A 220 6.28 6.96 8.08
N ASP A 221 6.21 8.16 7.49
CA ASP A 221 5.75 9.36 8.15
C ASP A 221 4.21 9.39 8.13
N CYS A 222 3.58 9.83 9.22
CA CYS A 222 2.11 9.89 9.32
C CYS A 222 1.46 10.78 8.24
N SER A 223 2.24 11.67 7.63
CA SER A 223 1.81 12.55 6.54
C SER A 223 1.80 11.89 5.16
N LEU A 224 2.37 10.68 5.01
CA LEU A 224 2.61 10.06 3.71
C LEU A 224 2.09 8.61 3.64
N ASP A 225 0.95 8.42 2.97
CA ASP A 225 0.40 7.10 2.69
C ASP A 225 0.76 6.64 1.28
N VAL A 226 1.98 6.09 1.15
CA VAL A 226 2.51 5.54 -0.10
C VAL A 226 2.67 4.02 0.01
N THR A 227 2.32 3.34 -1.08
CA THR A 227 2.56 1.91 -1.29
C THR A 227 3.16 1.71 -2.67
N VAL A 228 4.21 0.90 -2.76
CA VAL A 228 4.73 0.43 -4.04
C VAL A 228 4.16 -0.95 -4.33
N VAL A 229 3.58 -1.13 -5.51
CA VAL A 229 3.07 -2.42 -5.98
C VAL A 229 3.84 -2.81 -7.23
N SER A 230 4.40 -4.02 -7.24
CA SER A 230 5.14 -4.53 -8.39
C SER A 230 4.80 -5.98 -8.70
N ASP A 231 5.09 -6.39 -9.93
CA ASP A 231 4.97 -7.78 -10.36
C ASP A 231 6.25 -8.30 -11.04
N SER A 232 6.27 -9.60 -11.31
CA SER A 232 7.39 -10.27 -11.98
C SER A 232 7.53 -9.93 -13.47
N LYS A 233 6.53 -9.27 -14.08
CA LYS A 233 6.55 -8.80 -15.47
C LYS A 233 7.16 -7.41 -15.60
N GLY A 234 7.51 -6.77 -14.48
CA GLY A 234 8.10 -5.44 -14.45
C GLY A 234 7.07 -4.31 -14.38
N ILE A 235 5.80 -4.61 -14.06
CA ILE A 235 4.86 -3.58 -13.65
C ILE A 235 5.33 -3.01 -12.32
N LEU A 236 5.40 -1.69 -12.23
CA LEU A 236 5.78 -0.97 -11.01
C LEU A 236 4.88 0.26 -10.85
N CYS A 237 4.03 0.21 -9.84
CA CYS A 237 3.03 1.19 -9.49
C CYS A 237 3.42 1.88 -8.18
N ILE A 238 3.44 3.21 -8.18
CA ILE A 238 3.57 4.02 -6.97
C ILE A 238 2.19 4.55 -6.64
N CYS A 239 1.59 3.97 -5.62
CA CYS A 239 0.25 4.27 -5.16
C CYS A 239 0.34 5.24 -3.98
N HIS A 240 -0.32 6.38 -4.08
CA HIS A 240 -0.33 7.40 -3.04
C HIS A 240 -1.77 7.76 -2.72
N HIS A 241 -2.14 7.66 -1.45
CA HIS A 241 -3.45 8.07 -0.93
C HIS A 241 -3.29 9.36 -0.12
N TYR A 242 -4.22 10.29 -0.29
CA TYR A 242 -4.22 11.56 0.42
C TYR A 242 -5.64 12.12 0.57
N LEU A 243 -5.83 12.92 1.60
CA LEU A 243 -7.08 13.62 1.87
C LEU A 243 -6.86 15.12 1.66
N TYR A 244 -7.82 15.80 1.05
CA TYR A 244 -7.80 17.26 0.97
C TYR A 244 -9.20 17.84 1.08
N GLN A 245 -9.30 19.05 1.63
CA GLN A 245 -10.56 19.79 1.63
C GLN A 245 -10.73 20.54 0.31
N PRO A 246 -11.94 20.60 -0.25
CA PRO A 246 -12.22 21.59 -1.28
C PRO A 246 -11.96 22.98 -0.70
N VAL A 247 -11.29 23.85 -1.46
CA VAL A 247 -10.97 25.22 -1.02
C VAL A 247 -12.27 25.97 -0.74
N LYS A 248 -12.72 25.97 0.53
CA LYS A 248 -13.81 26.82 1.00
C LYS A 248 -13.25 28.24 1.13
N PRO A 249 -13.98 29.30 0.71
CA PRO A 249 -13.59 30.66 1.04
C PRO A 249 -13.52 30.81 2.57
N ALA A 250 -12.57 31.63 3.03
CA ALA A 250 -12.23 31.79 4.44
C ALA A 250 -13.43 32.21 5.30
N THR A 251 -14.11 31.24 5.88
CA THR A 251 -14.92 31.41 7.09
C THR A 251 -14.28 30.57 8.16
N THR A 252 -13.83 31.27 9.21
CA THR A 252 -13.30 30.76 10.47
C THR A 252 -14.28 29.75 11.09
N GLU A 253 -14.14 28.47 10.76
CA GLU A 253 -14.86 27.41 11.43
C GLU A 253 -13.86 26.31 11.76
N VAL A 254 -13.82 25.99 13.06
CA VAL A 254 -13.14 24.83 13.63
C VAL A 254 -13.50 23.60 12.79
N MET A 255 -12.54 22.70 12.54
CA MET A 255 -12.79 21.43 11.86
C MET A 255 -13.85 20.62 12.64
N ASP A 256 -15.12 20.83 12.31
CA ASP A 256 -16.23 20.01 12.79
C ASP A 256 -16.14 18.61 12.15
N GLU A 257 -16.48 17.56 12.91
CA GLU A 257 -16.45 16.16 12.45
C GLU A 257 -17.43 15.90 11.28
N SER A 258 -18.38 16.82 11.09
CA SER A 258 -19.31 16.85 9.97
C SER A 258 -18.70 17.37 8.66
N ASN A 259 -17.49 17.95 8.70
CA ASN A 259 -16.82 18.44 7.50
C ASN A 259 -16.50 17.30 6.55
N THR A 260 -16.85 17.50 5.29
CA THR A 260 -16.51 16.56 4.23
C THR A 260 -15.15 16.90 3.61
N VAL A 261 -14.42 15.86 3.23
CA VAL A 261 -13.16 15.93 2.51
C VAL A 261 -13.26 15.19 1.18
N HIS A 262 -12.29 15.43 0.30
CA HIS A 262 -12.03 14.57 -0.84
C HIS A 262 -11.08 13.47 -0.41
N PHE A 263 -11.54 12.23 -0.57
CA PHE A 263 -10.66 11.07 -0.55
C PHE A 263 -10.02 10.95 -1.93
N ALA A 264 -8.71 10.92 -2.01
CA ALA A 264 -8.03 10.85 -3.29
C ALA A 264 -6.87 9.87 -3.27
N TYR A 265 -6.57 9.35 -4.45
CA TYR A 265 -5.37 8.58 -4.66
C TYR A 265 -4.82 8.81 -6.06
N SER A 266 -3.53 8.57 -6.21
CA SER A 266 -2.82 8.57 -7.48
C SER A 266 -2.02 7.30 -7.65
N VAL A 267 -2.01 6.75 -8.86
CA VAL A 267 -1.20 5.59 -9.24
C VAL A 267 -0.25 6.02 -10.35
N THR A 268 1.04 6.15 -10.02
CA THR A 268 2.08 6.40 -11.01
C THR A 268 2.55 5.07 -11.60
N LEU A 269 2.39 4.91 -12.90
CA LEU A 269 2.73 3.72 -13.68
C LEU A 269 4.04 3.96 -14.40
N LEU A 270 5.13 3.43 -13.85
CA LEU A 270 6.47 3.76 -14.36
C LEU A 270 6.74 3.22 -15.78
N HIS A 271 6.18 2.06 -16.12
CA HIS A 271 6.33 1.47 -17.46
C HIS A 271 5.63 2.29 -18.56
N HIS A 272 4.63 3.08 -18.21
CA HIS A 272 3.90 3.96 -19.14
C HIS A 272 4.28 5.44 -19.01
N GLY A 273 5.01 5.82 -17.97
CA GLY A 273 5.24 7.24 -17.65
C GLY A 273 3.93 7.99 -17.41
N HIS A 274 2.91 7.31 -16.88
CA HIS A 274 1.54 7.80 -16.76
C HIS A 274 1.11 7.85 -15.30
N VAL A 275 0.22 8.78 -14.94
CA VAL A 275 -0.35 8.88 -13.58
C VAL A 275 -1.86 8.89 -13.66
N ILE A 276 -2.49 7.92 -13.00
CA ILE A 276 -3.95 7.89 -12.84
C ILE A 276 -4.30 8.61 -11.55
N HIS A 277 -5.18 9.61 -11.61
CA HIS A 277 -5.69 10.34 -10.44
C HIS A 277 -7.17 10.07 -10.26
N CYS A 278 -7.55 9.71 -9.04
CA CYS A 278 -8.94 9.47 -8.67
C CYS A 278 -9.30 10.29 -7.42
N ASN A 279 -10.49 10.87 -7.41
CA ASN A 279 -11.04 11.55 -6.24
C ASN A 279 -12.48 11.11 -5.97
N ILE A 280 -12.83 11.02 -4.69
CA ILE A 280 -14.16 10.71 -4.19
C ILE A 280 -14.55 11.86 -3.28
N PRO A 281 -15.44 12.75 -3.73
CA PRO A 281 -15.87 13.89 -2.94
C PRO A 281 -16.85 13.50 -1.83
N GLY A 282 -16.90 14.33 -0.79
CA GLY A 282 -18.04 14.33 0.15
C GLY A 282 -17.93 13.31 1.29
N ILE A 283 -16.77 12.71 1.53
CA ILE A 283 -16.60 11.75 2.64
C ILE A 283 -16.44 12.54 3.95
N PRO A 284 -17.23 12.26 5.01
CA PRO A 284 -17.03 12.87 6.33
C PRO A 284 -15.61 12.64 6.85
N PHE A 285 -14.97 13.66 7.45
CA PHE A 285 -13.59 13.57 7.93
C PHE A 285 -13.40 12.49 8.99
N SER A 286 -14.38 12.34 9.89
CA SER A 286 -14.39 11.27 10.91
C SER A 286 -14.29 9.87 10.30
N GLN A 287 -14.93 9.66 9.14
CA GLN A 287 -14.79 8.42 8.37
C GLN A 287 -13.46 8.40 7.60
N ALA A 288 -13.18 9.44 6.81
CA ALA A 288 -12.05 9.50 5.88
C ALA A 288 -10.69 9.32 6.57
N SER A 289 -10.51 9.90 7.76
CA SER A 289 -9.26 9.80 8.55
C SER A 289 -8.88 8.35 8.90
N THR A 290 -9.86 7.44 8.97
CA THR A 290 -9.64 6.02 9.27
C THR A 290 -9.53 5.14 8.02
N LEU A 291 -9.90 5.66 6.85
CA LEU A 291 -9.83 4.89 5.61
C LEU A 291 -8.36 4.66 5.22
N ARG A 292 -8.07 3.41 4.84
CA ARG A 292 -6.77 3.00 4.31
C ARG A 292 -7.03 2.15 3.06
N PRO A 293 -6.85 2.70 1.85
CA PRO A 293 -7.04 1.91 0.65
C PRO A 293 -5.93 0.87 0.51
N THR A 294 -6.33 -0.34 0.12
CA THR A 294 -5.43 -1.41 -0.26
C THR A 294 -5.21 -1.38 -1.76
N PHE A 295 -3.94 -1.35 -2.16
CA PHE A 295 -3.52 -1.48 -3.56
C PHE A 295 -2.95 -2.88 -3.77
N THR A 296 -3.46 -3.61 -4.78
CA THR A 296 -2.98 -4.96 -5.06
C THR A 296 -3.13 -5.31 -6.54
N MET A 297 -2.15 -6.06 -7.08
CA MET A 297 -2.24 -6.60 -8.43
C MET A 297 -3.40 -7.59 -8.51
N TYR A 298 -4.17 -7.49 -9.57
CA TYR A 298 -5.31 -8.36 -9.83
C TYR A 298 -5.25 -8.90 -11.25
N ASN A 299 -5.29 -10.22 -11.35
CA ASN A 299 -5.01 -10.94 -12.58
C ASN A 299 -3.69 -10.45 -13.20
N ASP A 300 -3.60 -10.51 -14.52
CA ASP A 300 -2.37 -10.22 -15.25
C ASP A 300 -2.22 -8.76 -15.70
N GLN A 301 -3.31 -7.97 -15.64
CA GLN A 301 -3.39 -6.67 -16.30
C GLN A 301 -4.10 -5.59 -15.46
N HIS A 302 -4.58 -5.91 -14.25
CA HIS A 302 -5.33 -4.97 -13.44
C HIS A 302 -4.64 -4.67 -12.11
N LEU A 303 -4.92 -3.48 -11.59
CA LEU A 303 -4.64 -3.10 -10.21
C LEU A 303 -5.97 -2.83 -9.52
N LEU A 304 -6.23 -3.51 -8.40
CA LEU A 304 -7.37 -3.19 -7.55
C LEU A 304 -6.95 -2.13 -6.53
N VAL A 305 -7.79 -1.10 -6.43
CA VAL A 305 -7.83 -0.15 -5.32
C VAL A 305 -9.07 -0.48 -4.52
N TYR A 306 -8.89 -1.08 -3.36
CA TYR A 306 -9.96 -1.45 -2.47
C TYR A 306 -10.00 -0.53 -1.26
N CYS A 307 -11.10 0.19 -1.07
CA CYS A 307 -11.36 0.94 0.14
C CYS A 307 -12.55 0.30 0.87
N PRO A 308 -12.33 -0.33 2.04
CA PRO A 308 -13.39 -0.95 2.82
C PRO A 308 -14.60 -0.04 3.00
N ASP A 309 -15.79 -0.59 2.81
CA ASP A 309 -17.09 0.10 2.96
C ASP A 309 -17.29 1.32 2.04
N VAL A 310 -16.42 1.53 1.05
CA VAL A 310 -16.54 2.64 0.09
C VAL A 310 -16.59 2.13 -1.34
N PHE A 311 -15.55 1.45 -1.82
CA PHE A 311 -15.46 1.01 -3.22
C PHE A 311 -14.41 -0.09 -3.48
N ILE A 312 -14.58 -0.79 -4.61
CA ILE A 312 -13.50 -1.44 -5.36
C ILE A 312 -13.35 -0.71 -6.69
N HIS A 313 -12.13 -0.27 -7.02
CA HIS A 313 -11.80 0.30 -8.32
C HIS A 313 -10.78 -0.59 -9.00
N MET A 314 -11.16 -1.17 -10.13
CA MET A 314 -10.29 -1.93 -10.99
C MET A 314 -9.69 -0.99 -12.03
N LEU A 315 -8.38 -0.81 -11.99
CA LEU A 315 -7.62 -0.04 -12.97
C LEU A 315 -7.02 -1.00 -13.98
N ASP A 316 -7.19 -0.72 -15.26
CA ASP A 316 -6.53 -1.49 -16.31
C ASP A 316 -5.17 -0.86 -16.58
N ILE A 317 -4.11 -1.61 -16.26
CA ILE A 317 -2.72 -1.14 -16.23
C ILE A 317 -1.81 -2.03 -17.08
N GLY A 318 -2.40 -2.82 -17.97
CA GLY A 318 -1.69 -3.72 -18.87
C GLY A 318 -0.58 -3.01 -19.65
N GLN A 319 0.51 -3.73 -19.94
CA GLN A 319 1.66 -3.17 -20.65
C GLN A 319 1.40 -2.94 -22.16
N SER A 320 0.31 -3.49 -22.70
CA SER A 320 0.05 -3.53 -24.15
C SER A 320 -0.87 -2.42 -24.66
N HIS A 321 -1.39 -1.58 -23.77
CA HIS A 321 -2.35 -0.53 -24.08
C HIS A 321 -2.23 0.62 -23.08
N GLU A 322 -2.90 1.74 -23.38
CA GLU A 322 -2.90 2.90 -22.50
C GLU A 322 -3.67 2.59 -21.20
N PRO A 323 -3.11 2.88 -20.02
CA PRO A 323 -3.79 2.66 -18.75
C PRO A 323 -5.08 3.45 -18.64
N SER A 324 -6.09 2.88 -17.97
CA SER A 324 -7.35 3.56 -17.75
C SER A 324 -8.02 3.22 -16.42
N CYS A 325 -8.81 4.16 -15.90
CA CYS A 325 -9.80 3.89 -14.86
C CYS A 325 -10.84 2.95 -15.45
N HIS A 326 -10.75 1.67 -15.14
CA HIS A 326 -11.54 0.67 -15.83
C HIS A 326 -12.93 0.58 -15.20
N ILE A 327 -13.07 -0.02 -14.00
CA ILE A 327 -14.38 -0.28 -13.41
C ILE A 327 -14.43 0.16 -11.95
N LEU A 328 -15.43 0.96 -11.59
CA LEU A 328 -15.73 1.34 -10.22
C LEU A 328 -16.98 0.60 -9.72
N LEU A 329 -16.83 -0.09 -8.59
CA LEU A 329 -17.90 -0.77 -7.85
C LEU A 329 -18.06 -0.09 -6.49
N GLY A 330 -19.27 0.41 -6.21
CA GLY A 330 -19.58 1.07 -4.94
C GLY A 330 -19.85 0.08 -3.80
N ASN A 331 -19.91 0.59 -2.56
CA ASN A 331 -20.11 -0.22 -1.35
C ASN A 331 -21.33 -1.15 -1.41
N ASP A 332 -22.45 -0.68 -1.94
CA ASP A 332 -23.70 -1.46 -2.06
C ASP A 332 -23.57 -2.70 -2.97
N GLN A 333 -22.49 -2.77 -3.76
CA GLN A 333 -22.18 -3.87 -4.67
C GLN A 333 -21.12 -4.82 -4.09
N LEU A 334 -20.56 -4.50 -2.93
CA LEU A 334 -19.60 -5.32 -2.23
C LEU A 334 -20.36 -6.36 -1.39
N ALA A 335 -20.28 -7.63 -1.80
CA ALA A 335 -20.61 -8.75 -0.91
C ALA A 335 -19.50 -8.98 0.13
N ALA A 336 -18.93 -7.90 0.66
CA ALA A 336 -17.87 -7.96 1.64
C ALA A 336 -18.43 -8.58 2.92
N SER A 337 -17.85 -9.69 3.36
CA SER A 337 -18.12 -10.21 4.70
C SER A 337 -17.80 -9.14 5.73
N SER A 338 -18.45 -9.18 6.89
CA SER A 338 -18.16 -8.30 8.03
C SER A 338 -16.68 -8.28 8.46
N GLU A 339 -15.87 -9.21 7.96
CA GLU A 339 -14.42 -9.33 8.19
C GLU A 339 -13.57 -8.36 7.35
N LEU A 340 -14.12 -7.80 6.26
CA LEU A 340 -13.44 -6.80 5.43
C LEU A 340 -13.74 -5.36 5.86
N ALA A 341 -14.84 -5.14 6.57
CA ALA A 341 -15.18 -3.85 7.14
C ALA A 341 -14.14 -3.49 8.22
N SER A 342 -13.56 -2.29 8.17
CA SER A 342 -12.57 -1.80 9.14
C SER A 342 -11.21 -2.53 9.20
N SER A 343 -10.72 -3.08 8.08
CA SER A 343 -9.50 -3.90 8.10
C SER A 343 -8.34 -3.30 7.31
N ARG A 344 -7.17 -3.17 7.95
CA ARG A 344 -5.90 -2.91 7.24
C ARG A 344 -5.50 -4.17 6.48
N LEU A 345 -5.78 -4.20 5.18
CA LEU A 345 -5.48 -5.35 4.33
C LEU A 345 -4.16 -5.12 3.58
N VAL A 346 -3.29 -6.12 3.63
CA VAL A 346 -2.03 -6.16 2.89
C VAL A 346 -2.06 -7.33 1.94
N SER A 347 -1.58 -7.12 0.71
CA SER A 347 -1.47 -8.20 -0.26
C SER A 347 -0.52 -9.29 0.24
N LEU A 348 -1.00 -10.53 0.28
CA LEU A 348 -0.12 -11.67 0.47
C LEU A 348 0.62 -11.98 -0.83
N LEU A 349 1.78 -12.62 -0.70
CA LEU A 349 2.63 -12.98 -1.82
C LEU A 349 1.81 -13.79 -2.84
N HIS A 350 1.73 -13.30 -4.08
CA HIS A 350 1.15 -14.05 -5.19
C HIS A 350 1.92 -15.36 -5.35
N SER A 351 1.24 -16.49 -5.16
CA SER A 351 1.73 -17.78 -5.64
C SER A 351 1.50 -17.86 -7.16
N GLY A 352 2.12 -16.96 -7.91
CA GLY A 352 2.22 -17.06 -9.37
C GLY A 352 3.21 -18.17 -9.70
N GLY A 353 2.81 -19.43 -9.58
CA GLY A 353 3.78 -20.52 -9.66
C GLY A 353 3.26 -21.94 -9.72
N ASN A 354 1.98 -22.19 -9.99
CA ASN A 354 1.52 -23.54 -10.33
C ASN A 354 0.28 -23.50 -11.21
N GLY A 355 0.46 -23.17 -12.51
CA GLY A 355 -0.30 -23.65 -13.67
C GLY A 355 -1.84 -23.65 -13.71
N ASN A 356 -2.53 -23.35 -12.62
CA ASN A 356 -3.97 -23.29 -12.50
C ASN A 356 -4.39 -21.87 -12.77
N LYS A 357 -4.82 -21.63 -14.01
CA LYS A 357 -5.46 -20.41 -14.49
C LYS A 357 -6.84 -20.15 -13.87
N ASP A 358 -7.21 -20.86 -12.81
CA ASP A 358 -8.59 -20.96 -12.31
C ASP A 358 -8.83 -20.22 -10.99
N VAL A 359 -7.87 -19.43 -10.49
CA VAL A 359 -8.09 -18.66 -9.26
C VAL A 359 -7.70 -17.20 -9.47
N ASP A 360 -8.62 -16.44 -10.06
CA ASP A 360 -8.66 -14.97 -10.14
C ASP A 360 -8.94 -14.33 -8.76
N GLU A 361 -8.40 -14.89 -7.68
CA GLU A 361 -8.61 -14.43 -6.31
C GLU A 361 -7.30 -13.92 -5.72
N GLN A 362 -7.34 -12.69 -5.24
CA GLN A 362 -6.22 -12.09 -4.52
C GLN A 362 -6.30 -12.40 -3.03
N LEU A 363 -5.23 -12.96 -2.48
CA LEU A 363 -5.14 -13.22 -1.04
C LEU A 363 -4.60 -11.98 -0.32
N LEU A 364 -5.32 -11.54 0.71
CA LEU A 364 -4.97 -10.40 1.55
C LEU A 364 -4.85 -10.87 3.00
N LEU A 365 -3.94 -10.28 3.76
CA LEU A 365 -3.85 -10.44 5.21
C LEU A 365 -4.46 -9.23 5.89
N ASN A 366 -5.41 -9.48 6.78
CA ASN A 366 -5.88 -8.48 7.71
C ASN A 366 -4.86 -8.32 8.83
N LEU A 367 -4.18 -7.18 8.90
CA LEU A 367 -3.15 -6.94 9.91
C LEU A 367 -3.70 -6.85 11.34
N CYS A 368 -4.98 -6.51 11.49
CA CYS A 368 -5.62 -6.41 12.80
C CYS A 368 -6.01 -7.77 13.36
N SER A 369 -6.52 -8.68 12.52
CA SER A 369 -7.01 -10.00 12.94
C SER A 369 -6.06 -11.16 12.60
N LEU A 370 -5.06 -10.90 11.77
CA LEU A 370 -4.15 -11.89 11.16
C LEU A 370 -4.86 -12.98 10.35
N HIS A 371 -6.13 -12.75 9.96
CA HIS A 371 -6.87 -13.64 9.08
C HIS A 371 -6.56 -13.35 7.60
N VAL A 372 -6.53 -14.44 6.82
CA VAL A 372 -6.38 -14.37 5.36
C VAL A 372 -7.76 -14.22 4.73
N VAL A 373 -7.91 -13.18 3.92
CA VAL A 373 -9.12 -12.81 3.22
C VAL A 373 -8.90 -12.96 1.71
N LYS A 374 -9.97 -13.28 0.99
CA LYS A 374 -9.98 -13.34 -0.48
C LYS A 374 -10.65 -12.10 -1.04
N LEU A 375 -9.96 -11.39 -1.91
CA LEU A 375 -10.52 -10.30 -2.71
C LEU A 375 -10.65 -10.79 -4.15
N ALA A 376 -11.89 -10.80 -4.66
CA ALA A 376 -12.20 -11.14 -6.04
C ALA A 376 -13.38 -10.28 -6.52
N VAL A 377 -13.38 -9.96 -7.81
CA VAL A 377 -14.48 -9.24 -8.45
C VAL A 377 -15.28 -10.25 -9.28
N ALA A 378 -16.44 -10.66 -8.77
CA ALA A 378 -17.26 -11.64 -9.47
C ALA A 378 -17.98 -11.01 -10.68
N ASN A 379 -18.10 -11.75 -11.78
CA ASN A 379 -18.84 -11.31 -12.98
C ASN A 379 -20.27 -10.85 -12.64
N ARG A 380 -20.92 -11.51 -11.67
CA ARG A 380 -22.24 -11.09 -11.19
C ARG A 380 -22.24 -9.68 -10.61
N GLN A 381 -21.21 -9.28 -9.85
CA GLN A 381 -21.10 -7.93 -9.30
C GLN A 381 -20.98 -6.91 -10.43
N LEU A 382 -20.22 -7.21 -11.49
CA LEU A 382 -20.10 -6.36 -12.68
C LEU A 382 -21.44 -6.21 -13.43
N ILE A 383 -22.17 -7.32 -13.59
CA ILE A 383 -23.50 -7.31 -14.21
C ILE A 383 -24.49 -6.48 -13.39
N ASP A 384 -24.49 -6.66 -12.07
CA ASP A 384 -25.35 -5.91 -11.15
C ASP A 384 -25.00 -4.41 -11.17
N ALA A 385 -23.71 -4.07 -11.22
CA ALA A 385 -23.22 -2.70 -11.39
C ALA A 385 -23.69 -2.06 -12.70
N TYR A 386 -23.62 -2.81 -13.81
CA TYR A 386 -24.05 -2.34 -15.13
C TYR A 386 -25.56 -2.05 -15.16
N LYS A 387 -26.37 -2.89 -14.50
CA LYS A 387 -27.83 -2.80 -14.49
C LYS A 387 -28.37 -1.65 -13.64
N ARG A 388 -27.50 -0.96 -12.88
CA ARG A 388 -27.93 0.17 -12.06
C ARG A 388 -28.43 1.34 -12.91
N PRO A 389 -29.57 1.96 -12.54
CA PRO A 389 -30.08 3.14 -13.25
C PRO A 389 -29.12 4.32 -13.21
N ASP A 390 -28.38 4.48 -12.11
CA ASP A 390 -27.47 5.60 -11.84
C ASP A 390 -26.01 5.31 -12.23
N ALA A 391 -25.73 4.16 -12.82
CA ALA A 391 -24.39 3.83 -13.30
C ALA A 391 -23.98 4.74 -14.47
N LEU A 392 -22.83 5.39 -14.33
CA LEU A 392 -22.24 6.23 -15.37
C LEU A 392 -21.99 5.45 -16.66
N LEU A 393 -22.17 6.10 -17.81
CA LEU A 393 -21.95 5.50 -19.12
C LEU A 393 -20.53 4.95 -19.26
N ASP A 394 -19.52 5.69 -18.81
CA ASP A 394 -18.12 5.25 -18.87
C ASP A 394 -17.91 3.93 -18.12
N ASN A 395 -18.48 3.80 -16.92
CA ASN A 395 -18.41 2.55 -16.16
C ASN A 395 -19.13 1.40 -16.88
N LYS A 396 -20.30 1.67 -17.49
CA LYS A 396 -21.04 0.69 -18.30
C LYS A 396 -20.20 0.22 -19.50
N LEU A 397 -19.57 1.14 -20.22
CA LEU A 397 -18.71 0.82 -21.37
C LEU A 397 -17.47 0.03 -20.96
N SER A 398 -16.84 0.37 -19.83
CA SER A 398 -15.72 -0.39 -19.29
C SER A 398 -16.11 -1.81 -18.87
N ILE A 399 -17.29 -2.00 -18.27
CA ILE A 399 -17.81 -3.35 -17.96
C ILE A 399 -18.01 -4.16 -19.25
N LEU A 400 -18.56 -3.56 -20.31
CA LEU A 400 -18.67 -4.24 -21.61
C LEU A 400 -17.30 -4.58 -22.20
N HIS A 401 -16.34 -3.67 -22.12
CA HIS A 401 -14.96 -3.92 -22.54
C HIS A 401 -14.37 -5.10 -21.78
N TYR A 402 -14.51 -5.13 -20.46
CA TYR A 402 -14.00 -6.20 -19.62
C TYR A 402 -14.54 -7.56 -20.07
N PHE A 403 -15.87 -7.68 -20.23
CA PHE A 403 -16.46 -8.94 -20.68
C PHE A 403 -16.02 -9.33 -22.09
N LEU A 404 -15.84 -8.35 -22.98
CA LEU A 404 -15.44 -8.60 -24.36
C LEU A 404 -13.98 -9.01 -24.51
N VAL A 405 -13.07 -8.32 -23.81
CA VAL A 405 -11.61 -8.40 -24.02
C VAL A 405 -10.94 -9.27 -22.97
N HIS A 406 -11.30 -9.10 -21.70
CA HIS A 406 -10.59 -9.68 -20.56
C HIS A 406 -11.22 -11.01 -20.10
N ALA A 407 -12.54 -11.03 -19.88
CA ALA A 407 -13.25 -12.26 -19.50
C ALA A 407 -13.57 -13.17 -20.70
N ALA A 408 -13.51 -12.62 -21.92
CA ALA A 408 -13.87 -13.32 -23.17
C ALA A 408 -15.27 -13.97 -23.13
N GLU A 409 -16.26 -13.26 -22.56
CA GLU A 409 -17.67 -13.67 -22.44
C GLU A 409 -18.58 -12.82 -23.37
N PRO A 410 -18.53 -13.02 -24.70
CA PRO A 410 -19.31 -12.22 -25.65
C PRO A 410 -20.83 -12.40 -25.51
N ASP A 411 -21.27 -13.53 -24.97
CA ASP A 411 -22.71 -13.79 -24.72
C ASP A 411 -23.26 -12.85 -23.64
N VAL A 412 -22.47 -12.57 -22.60
CA VAL A 412 -22.82 -11.59 -21.56
C VAL A 412 -22.90 -10.19 -22.15
N VAL A 413 -21.94 -9.83 -23.01
CA VAL A 413 -21.94 -8.54 -23.72
C VAL A 413 -23.23 -8.39 -24.54
N ALA A 414 -23.63 -9.41 -25.29
CA ALA A 414 -24.86 -9.38 -26.09
C ALA A 414 -26.11 -9.16 -25.23
N GLU A 415 -26.20 -9.81 -24.06
CA GLU A 415 -27.30 -9.62 -23.11
C GLU A 415 -27.32 -8.18 -22.55
N LEU A 416 -26.17 -7.69 -22.08
CA LEU A 416 -26.06 -6.34 -21.49
C LEU A 416 -26.35 -5.23 -22.50
N VAL A 417 -25.93 -5.41 -23.76
CA VAL A 417 -26.23 -4.49 -24.85
C VAL A 417 -27.73 -4.53 -25.20
N TYR A 418 -28.35 -5.72 -25.22
CA TYR A 418 -29.80 -5.83 -25.43
C TYR A 418 -30.61 -5.13 -24.33
N LEU A 419 -30.17 -5.26 -23.07
CA LEU A 419 -30.75 -4.54 -21.94
C LEU A 419 -30.60 -3.02 -22.11
N PHE A 420 -29.43 -2.55 -22.53
CA PHE A 420 -29.16 -1.14 -22.79
C PHE A 420 -30.10 -0.56 -23.87
N PHE A 421 -30.33 -1.29 -24.96
CA PHE A 421 -31.25 -0.86 -26.03
C PHE A 421 -32.72 -0.97 -25.66
N SER A 422 -33.07 -1.79 -24.67
CA SER A 422 -34.46 -1.94 -24.19
C SER A 422 -34.90 -0.80 -23.27
N TYR A 423 -33.95 -0.01 -22.73
CA TYR A 423 -34.25 1.18 -21.95
C TYR A 423 -34.42 2.40 -22.85
N LYS A 424 -35.45 3.20 -22.55
CA LYS A 424 -35.93 4.37 -23.32
C LYS A 424 -34.94 5.56 -23.40
N GLU A 425 -33.71 5.38 -22.94
CA GLU A 425 -32.68 6.42 -22.73
C GLU A 425 -31.99 6.86 -24.04
N TRP A 426 -32.26 6.19 -25.17
CA TRP A 426 -31.68 6.51 -26.47
C TRP A 426 -32.26 7.75 -27.18
N VAL A 427 -33.40 8.29 -26.75
CA VAL A 427 -34.00 9.47 -27.42
C VAL A 427 -33.14 10.72 -27.23
N GLU A 428 -32.40 10.84 -26.13
CA GLU A 428 -31.52 12.00 -25.88
C GLU A 428 -30.13 11.87 -26.53
N LEU A 429 -29.66 10.64 -26.82
CA LEU A 429 -28.32 10.41 -27.38
C LEU A 429 -28.25 10.61 -28.90
N ILE A 430 -29.38 10.44 -29.61
CA ILE A 430 -29.46 10.63 -31.07
C ILE A 430 -29.59 12.12 -31.42
N GLU A 431 -30.22 12.95 -30.58
CA GLU A 431 -30.36 14.38 -30.86
C GLU A 431 -29.02 15.16 -30.80
N VAL A 432 -27.94 14.57 -30.26
CA VAL A 432 -26.63 15.21 -30.15
C VAL A 432 -25.70 14.86 -31.33
N ASN A 433 -25.97 13.80 -32.10
CA ASN A 433 -25.08 13.32 -33.16
C ASN A 433 -25.82 13.04 -34.48
N ASP A 434 -26.62 14.00 -34.95
CA ASP A 434 -27.08 14.03 -36.35
C ASP A 434 -25.90 14.30 -37.28
N GLU A 435 -25.25 13.22 -37.74
CA GLU A 435 -25.06 12.84 -39.15
C GLU A 435 -24.02 11.69 -39.25
N GLU A 436 -24.42 10.63 -39.96
CA GLU A 436 -23.63 9.44 -40.39
C GLU A 436 -23.52 8.21 -39.45
N SER A 437 -24.58 7.40 -39.52
CA SER A 437 -24.54 5.96 -39.88
C SER A 437 -23.90 4.93 -38.93
N ILE A 438 -24.83 4.21 -38.28
CA ILE A 438 -24.77 2.91 -37.61
C ILE A 438 -24.02 1.82 -38.40
N GLY A 439 -23.15 1.08 -37.69
CA GLY A 439 -22.74 -0.26 -38.09
C GLY A 439 -21.52 -0.78 -37.31
N ILE A 440 -21.77 -1.64 -36.33
CA ILE A 440 -20.98 -2.68 -35.59
C ILE A 440 -19.47 -2.90 -35.87
N ALA A 441 -18.88 -2.38 -36.95
CA ALA A 441 -17.46 -2.47 -37.29
C ALA A 441 -16.53 -1.49 -36.54
N THR A 442 -17.07 -0.53 -35.77
CA THR A 442 -16.28 0.59 -35.21
C THR A 442 -15.79 0.37 -33.77
N ILE A 443 -16.08 -0.77 -33.13
CA ILE A 443 -15.57 -1.08 -31.78
C ILE A 443 -14.08 -1.44 -31.79
N ARG A 444 -13.52 -1.83 -32.95
CA ARG A 444 -12.10 -2.23 -33.04
C ARG A 444 -11.11 -1.07 -33.20
N ASN A 445 -11.56 0.10 -33.70
CA ASN A 445 -10.66 1.21 -34.04
C ASN A 445 -10.99 2.56 -33.37
N ASN A 446 -12.17 2.76 -32.77
CA ASN A 446 -12.54 4.08 -32.19
C ASN A 446 -12.60 4.14 -30.65
N CYS A 447 -12.30 3.05 -29.92
CA CYS A 447 -12.14 3.16 -28.45
C CYS A 447 -10.96 4.07 -28.04
N TRP A 448 -10.07 4.42 -28.97
CA TRP A 448 -8.91 5.28 -28.73
C TRP A 448 -9.19 6.77 -29.00
N SER A 449 -10.32 7.14 -29.61
CA SER A 449 -10.56 8.50 -30.09
C SER A 449 -11.83 9.18 -29.55
N LEU A 450 -12.54 8.55 -28.61
CA LEU A 450 -13.76 9.09 -28.00
C LEU A 450 -13.64 9.42 -26.51
N LEU A 451 -12.42 9.43 -25.96
CA LEU A 451 -12.16 10.07 -24.67
C LEU A 451 -12.22 11.59 -24.85
N PRO A 452 -13.08 12.33 -24.12
CA PRO A 452 -12.92 13.76 -24.03
C PRO A 452 -11.53 14.04 -23.46
N ASN A 453 -10.80 14.93 -24.14
CA ASN A 453 -9.58 15.56 -23.65
C ASN A 453 -9.84 16.23 -22.29
N ASN A 454 -9.83 15.47 -21.19
CA ASN A 454 -9.61 16.05 -19.86
C ASN A 454 -8.11 16.23 -19.65
N ARG A 455 -7.53 17.09 -20.50
CA ARG A 455 -6.31 17.83 -20.19
C ARG A 455 -6.66 18.83 -19.10
N TRP A 456 -6.41 18.46 -17.86
CA TRP A 456 -6.06 19.45 -16.84
C TRP A 456 -4.60 19.22 -16.49
N ILE A 457 -3.73 19.83 -17.31
CA ILE A 457 -2.38 20.16 -16.92
C ILE A 457 -2.53 21.30 -15.92
N TRP A 458 -2.24 21.05 -14.65
CA TRP A 458 -1.80 22.11 -13.75
C TRP A 458 -0.28 22.07 -13.73
N ILE A 459 0.30 23.22 -14.06
CA ILE A 459 1.74 23.56 -13.97
C ILE A 459 2.15 23.50 -12.51
#